data_AF-A0A0F4JU40-F1
#
_entry.id   AF-A0A0F4JU40-F1
#
_cell.length_a   1.000
_cell.length_b   1.000
_cell.length_c   1.000
_cell.angle_alpha   90.00
_cell.angle_beta   90.00
_cell.angle_gamma   90.00
#
_symmetry.space_group_name_H-M   'P 1'
#
loop_
_entity.id
_entity.type
_entity.pdbx_description
1 polymer ?
#
loop_
_entity_poly.entity_id
_entity_poly.type
_entity_poly.pdbx_seq_one_letter_code
_entity_poly.pdbx_strand_id
1 'polypeptide(L)'
;MPSTTVIILDVHPLPPAELLEALRLMDAELVTPTLPHLMRGRLDALPAGDVLLVPAEADGDIVRAVVRRLRRWAGAPVVVAWTVGDYAALERHVRLGHDYLVPPFLPALVAARLRSCTERAGLGRTVQEADARAELMGYEKELEIGREIQAGFLPESLPVPAGWE
;
A
#
# COMPACT_ATOMS: atom_id res chain seq x y z
N MET A 1 -2.64 21.12 -2.40
CA MET A 1 -1.95 19.81 -2.45
C MET A 1 -2.71 18.90 -1.51
N PRO A 2 -3.01 17.63 -1.84
CA PRO A 2 -3.66 16.75 -0.89
C PRO A 2 -2.76 16.63 0.36
N SER A 3 -3.37 16.79 1.53
CA SER A 3 -2.71 16.59 2.82
C SER A 3 -2.26 15.14 2.92
N THR A 4 -1.00 14.90 3.29
CA THR A 4 -0.48 13.54 3.49
C THR A 4 -1.08 12.97 4.77
N THR A 5 -1.75 11.82 4.68
CA THR A 5 -2.33 11.16 5.85
C THR A 5 -1.31 10.22 6.49
N VAL A 6 -0.91 10.51 7.73
CA VAL A 6 0.08 9.75 8.49
C VAL A 6 -0.60 9.02 9.63
N ILE A 7 -0.63 7.69 9.55
CA ILE A 7 -1.06 6.82 10.64
C ILE A 7 0.13 6.58 11.56
N ILE A 8 0.03 6.99 12.82
CA ILE A 8 1.06 6.78 13.83
C ILE A 8 0.76 5.47 14.54
N LEU A 9 1.72 4.55 14.51
CA LEU A 9 1.63 3.31 15.26
C LEU A 9 1.76 3.60 16.76
N ASP A 10 0.68 3.38 17.51
CA ASP A 10 0.60 3.58 18.96
C ASP A 10 1.37 2.49 19.73
N VAL A 11 2.69 2.52 19.61
CA VAL A 11 3.65 1.68 20.34
C VAL A 11 4.78 2.57 20.86
N HIS A 12 5.35 2.23 22.02
CA HIS A 12 6.47 2.98 22.57
C HIS A 12 7.78 2.68 21.82
N PRO A 13 8.68 3.68 21.68
CA PRO A 13 8.50 5.08 22.08
C PRO A 13 7.51 5.84 21.18
N LEU A 14 6.84 6.87 21.74
CA LEU A 14 5.99 7.77 20.95
C LEU A 14 6.86 8.76 20.14
N PRO A 15 6.39 9.22 18.96
CA PRO A 15 7.15 10.19 18.16
C PRO A 15 7.55 11.43 18.97
N PRO A 16 8.79 11.93 18.82
CA PRO A 16 9.23 13.13 19.51
C PRO A 16 8.41 14.35 19.05
N ALA A 17 8.25 15.33 19.94
CA ALA A 17 7.46 16.53 19.68
C ALA A 17 7.90 17.26 18.40
N GLU A 18 9.21 17.35 18.16
CA GLU A 18 9.78 17.98 16.95
C GLU A 18 9.32 17.30 15.66
N LEU A 19 9.20 15.97 15.64
CA LEU A 19 8.70 15.24 14.47
C LEU A 19 7.20 15.49 14.28
N LEU A 20 6.42 15.46 15.37
CA LEU A 20 4.98 15.75 15.29
C LEU A 20 4.72 17.18 14.83
N GLU A 21 5.51 18.14 15.30
CA GLU A 21 5.43 19.54 14.87
C GLU A 21 5.80 19.69 13.40
N ALA A 22 6.87 19.04 12.94
CA ALA A 22 7.27 19.04 11.55
C ALA A 22 6.19 18.49 10.60
N LEU A 23 5.51 17.42 11.02
CA LEU A 23 4.38 16.85 10.29
C LEU A 23 3.17 17.80 10.27
N ARG A 24 2.86 18.47 11.37
CA ARG A 24 1.78 19.47 11.41
C ARG A 24 2.09 20.70 10.55
N LEU A 25 3.34 21.18 10.56
CA LEU A 25 3.77 22.35 9.78
C LEU A 25 3.74 22.11 8.27
N MET A 26 3.80 20.85 7.83
CA MET A 26 3.58 20.48 6.43
C MET A 26 2.12 20.16 6.10
N ASP A 27 1.19 20.45 7.02
CA ASP A 27 -0.24 20.20 6.86
C ASP A 27 -0.57 18.70 6.67
N ALA A 28 0.16 17.81 7.36
CA ALA A 28 -0.15 16.37 7.36
C ALA A 28 -1.28 16.05 8.35
N GLU A 29 -2.23 15.23 7.93
CA GLU A 29 -3.28 14.70 8.80
C GLU A 29 -2.71 13.55 9.64
N LEU A 30 -2.71 13.72 10.98
CA LEU A 30 -2.17 12.73 11.90
C LEU A 30 -3.29 11.91 12.53
N VAL A 31 -3.22 10.59 12.35
CA VAL A 31 -4.18 9.65 12.92
C VAL A 31 -3.44 8.68 13.83
N THR A 32 -3.80 8.63 15.10
CA THR A 32 -3.13 7.77 16.11
C THR A 32 -4.10 6.73 16.66
N PRO A 33 -4.45 5.70 15.88
CA PRO A 33 -5.30 4.63 16.35
C PRO A 33 -4.53 3.72 17.31
N THR A 34 -5.21 3.23 18.33
CA THR A 34 -4.60 2.29 19.26
C THR A 34 -4.20 1.00 18.55
N LEU A 35 -3.12 0.36 18.99
CA LEU A 35 -2.68 -0.91 18.41
C LEU A 35 -3.78 -1.99 18.42
N PRO A 36 -4.59 -2.17 19.49
CA PRO A 36 -5.71 -3.11 19.45
C PRO A 36 -6.77 -2.77 18.39
N HIS A 37 -7.05 -1.48 18.17
CA HIS A 37 -7.95 -1.04 17.11
C HIS A 37 -7.37 -1.36 15.73
N LEU A 38 -6.09 -1.08 15.50
CA LEU A 38 -5.42 -1.47 14.26
C LEU A 38 -5.41 -2.98 14.05
N MET A 39 -5.24 -3.78 15.09
CA MET A 39 -5.09 -5.24 14.95
C MET A 39 -6.41 -5.99 14.82
N ARG A 40 -7.45 -5.56 15.54
CA ARG A 40 -8.72 -6.30 15.68
C ARG A 40 -9.96 -5.46 15.43
N GLY A 41 -9.85 -4.14 15.54
CA GLY A 41 -10.97 -3.21 15.35
C GLY A 41 -11.45 -3.12 13.90
N ARG A 42 -12.64 -2.54 13.72
CA ARG A 42 -13.13 -2.19 12.39
C ARG A 42 -12.34 -0.99 11.86
N LEU A 43 -11.87 -1.08 10.62
CA LEU A 43 -11.03 -0.05 9.98
C LEU A 43 -11.84 0.93 9.12
N ASP A 44 -13.16 0.78 9.09
CA ASP A 44 -14.10 1.60 8.33
C ASP A 44 -14.08 3.08 8.70
N ALA A 45 -13.73 3.40 9.94
CA ALA A 45 -13.55 4.77 10.41
C ALA A 45 -12.14 5.34 10.15
N LEU A 46 -11.19 4.53 9.65
CA LEU A 46 -9.83 4.99 9.39
C LEU A 46 -9.69 5.49 7.95
N PRO A 47 -9.09 6.69 7.75
CA PRO A 47 -8.79 7.16 6.42
C PRO A 47 -7.76 6.26 5.74
N ALA A 48 -7.71 6.31 4.41
CA ALA A 48 -6.64 5.70 3.66
C ALA A 48 -5.32 6.39 4.00
N GLY A 49 -4.45 5.72 4.77
CA GLY A 49 -3.15 6.26 5.15
C GLY A 49 -2.15 6.18 4.01
N ASP A 50 -1.48 7.30 3.71
CA ASP A 50 -0.35 7.32 2.80
C ASP A 50 0.90 6.74 3.45
N VAL A 51 1.06 7.02 4.75
CA VAL A 51 2.25 6.68 5.54
C VAL A 51 1.84 6.00 6.85
N LEU A 52 2.55 4.93 7.21
CA LEU A 52 2.55 4.33 8.54
C LEU A 52 3.87 4.70 9.23
N LEU A 53 3.78 5.58 10.23
CA LEU A 53 4.92 6.02 11.02
C LEU A 53 5.14 5.07 12.20
N VAL A 54 6.34 4.49 12.29
CA VAL A 54 6.69 3.50 13.31
C VAL A 54 8.00 3.87 14.01
N PRO A 55 8.14 3.68 15.33
CA PRO A 55 9.45 3.78 15.96
C PRO A 55 10.36 2.68 15.41
N ALA A 56 11.65 2.97 15.27
CA ALA A 56 12.64 2.02 14.76
C ALA A 56 12.70 0.76 15.61
N GLU A 57 12.38 0.87 16.90
CA GLU A 57 12.37 -0.16 17.93
C GLU A 57 11.08 -1.02 17.88
N ALA A 58 10.07 -0.65 17.08
CA ALA A 58 8.85 -1.43 16.91
C ALA A 58 9.12 -2.85 16.40
N ASP A 59 8.43 -3.84 16.99
CA ASP A 59 8.49 -5.23 16.56
C ASP A 59 8.05 -5.35 15.08
N GLY A 60 8.93 -5.95 14.26
CA GLY A 60 8.71 -6.13 12.83
C GLY A 60 7.48 -6.99 12.52
N ASP A 61 7.11 -7.94 13.37
CA ASP A 61 5.92 -8.77 13.19
C ASP A 61 4.63 -7.98 13.44
N ILE A 62 4.65 -7.07 14.42
CA ILE A 62 3.54 -6.13 14.66
C ILE A 62 3.37 -5.21 13.45
N VAL A 63 4.46 -4.58 12.98
CA VAL A 63 4.43 -3.69 11.82
C VAL A 63 3.89 -4.44 10.59
N ARG A 64 4.39 -5.66 10.33
CA ARG A 64 3.94 -6.49 9.21
C ARG A 64 2.46 -6.84 9.32
N ALA A 65 1.97 -7.17 10.51
CA ALA A 65 0.56 -7.49 10.74
C ALA A 65 -0.35 -6.28 10.47
N VAL A 66 0.04 -5.10 10.96
CA VAL A 66 -0.67 -3.84 10.72
C VAL A 66 -0.70 -3.50 9.23
N VAL A 67 0.46 -3.50 8.56
CA VAL A 67 0.56 -3.21 7.11
C VAL A 67 -0.30 -4.17 6.29
N ARG A 68 -0.26 -5.47 6.60
CA ARG A 68 -1.09 -6.47 5.90
C ARG A 68 -2.58 -6.18 6.04
N ARG A 69 -3.01 -5.72 7.22
CA ARG A 69 -4.42 -5.43 7.48
C ARG A 69 -4.85 -4.13 6.79
N LEU A 70 -4.04 -3.06 6.87
CA LEU A 70 -4.30 -1.80 6.17
C LEU A 70 -4.33 -2.01 4.64
N ARG A 71 -3.41 -2.83 4.10
CA ARG A 71 -3.38 -3.22 2.68
C ARG A 71 -4.71 -3.80 2.20
N ARG A 72 -5.35 -4.65 3.01
CA ARG A 72 -6.64 -5.26 2.66
C ARG A 72 -7.81 -4.28 2.71
N TRP A 73 -7.67 -3.18 3.45
CA TRP A 73 -8.73 -2.20 3.64
C TRP A 73 -8.66 -1.07 2.61
N ALA A 74 -7.54 -0.37 2.53
CA ALA A 74 -7.41 0.89 1.77
C ALA A 74 -6.13 0.98 0.92
N GLY A 75 -5.37 -0.13 0.80
CA GLY A 75 -4.06 -0.15 0.16
C GLY A 75 -2.92 -0.08 1.18
N ALA A 76 -1.70 -0.44 0.72
CA ALA A 76 -0.56 -0.54 1.62
C ALA A 76 0.06 0.85 1.84
N PRO A 77 0.04 1.39 3.08
CA PRO A 77 0.76 2.62 3.37
C PRO A 77 2.27 2.38 3.24
N VAL A 78 3.01 3.44 2.94
CA VAL A 78 4.46 3.40 3.02
C VAL A 78 4.87 3.36 4.48
N VAL A 79 5.72 2.41 4.86
CA VAL A 79 6.25 2.36 6.22
C VAL A 79 7.44 3.30 6.32
N VAL A 80 7.38 4.21 7.28
CA VAL A 80 8.47 5.13 7.62
C VAL A 80 8.87 4.92 9.07
N ALA A 81 10.07 4.41 9.28
CA ALA A 81 10.63 4.23 10.62
C ALA A 81 11.26 5.53 11.13
N TRP A 82 11.22 5.79 12.43
CA TRP A 82 11.92 6.93 13.02
C TRP A 82 12.67 6.55 14.28
N THR A 83 13.77 7.24 14.55
CA THR A 83 14.50 7.16 15.83
C THR A 83 15.26 8.46 16.06
N VAL A 84 15.61 8.73 17.33
CA VAL A 84 16.45 9.86 17.73
C VAL A 84 17.82 9.44 18.24
N GLY A 85 18.09 8.14 18.34
CA GLY A 85 19.32 7.65 18.97
C GLY A 85 19.77 6.28 18.47
N ASP A 86 18.92 5.25 18.56
CA ASP A 86 19.29 3.91 18.12
C ASP A 86 19.15 3.75 16.60
N TYR A 87 20.08 4.36 15.86
CA TYR A 87 20.11 4.29 14.41
C TYR A 87 20.36 2.87 13.88
N ALA A 88 20.95 1.98 14.68
CA ALA A 88 21.15 0.58 14.29
C ALA A 88 19.82 -0.17 14.16
N ALA A 89 18.81 0.17 14.97
CA ALA A 89 17.47 -0.39 14.85
C ALA A 89 16.81 -0.12 13.48
N LEU A 90 17.24 0.93 12.75
CA LEU A 90 16.72 1.23 11.41
C LEU A 90 17.11 0.18 10.36
N GLU A 91 18.23 -0.53 10.54
CA GLU A 91 18.72 -1.45 9.50
C GLU A 91 17.68 -2.50 9.10
N ARG A 92 16.92 -3.01 10.08
CA ARG A 92 15.86 -4.00 9.80
C ARG A 92 14.74 -3.42 8.95
N HIS A 93 14.41 -2.13 9.14
CA HIS A 93 13.41 -1.44 8.34
C HIS A 93 13.92 -1.21 6.92
N VAL A 94 15.17 -0.78 6.77
CA VAL A 94 15.82 -0.60 5.45
C VAL A 94 15.89 -1.91 4.67
N ARG A 95 16.26 -3.03 5.31
CA ARG A 95 16.27 -4.37 4.68
C ARG A 95 14.88 -4.82 4.20
N LEU A 96 13.81 -4.33 4.84
CA LEU A 96 12.43 -4.58 4.44
C LEU A 96 11.93 -3.60 3.38
N GLY A 97 12.77 -2.67 2.92
CA GLY A 97 12.41 -1.64 1.93
C GLY A 97 11.61 -0.48 2.52
N HIS A 98 11.56 -0.35 3.84
CA HIS A 98 10.90 0.79 4.50
C HIS A 98 11.80 2.04 4.42
N ASP A 99 11.17 3.20 4.39
CA ASP A 99 11.87 4.49 4.52
C ASP A 99 12.10 4.83 5.99
N TYR A 100 12.90 5.88 6.23
CA TYR A 100 13.18 6.34 7.59
C TYR A 100 13.33 7.85 7.72
N LEU A 101 13.13 8.32 8.94
CA LEU A 101 13.34 9.70 9.40
C LEU A 101 14.27 9.69 10.61
N VAL A 102 15.23 10.61 10.62
CA VAL A 102 16.16 10.84 11.72
C VAL A 102 16.33 12.34 11.93
N PRO A 103 16.71 12.79 13.14
CA PRO A 103 17.02 14.19 13.38
C PRO A 103 18.07 14.75 12.41
N PRO A 104 18.00 16.04 12.08
CA PRO A 104 16.99 17.00 12.54
C PRO A 104 15.66 16.87 11.78
N PHE A 105 14.54 16.88 12.50
CA PHE A 105 13.19 16.81 11.90
C PHE A 105 12.72 18.17 11.37
N LEU A 106 13.49 18.80 10.50
CA LEU A 106 13.07 20.06 9.89
C LEU A 106 11.88 19.82 8.95
N PRO A 107 10.81 20.66 8.98
CA PRO A 107 9.60 20.43 8.19
C PRO A 107 9.87 20.17 6.70
N ALA A 108 10.79 20.93 6.09
CA ALA A 108 11.15 20.76 4.69
C ALA A 108 11.81 19.39 4.39
N LEU A 109 12.64 18.87 5.32
CA LEU A 109 13.30 17.57 5.18
C LEU A 109 12.31 16.43 5.33
N VAL A 110 11.43 16.50 6.34
CA VAL A 110 10.36 15.53 6.54
C VAL A 110 9.45 15.53 5.31
N ALA A 111 9.07 16.72 4.80
CA ALA A 111 8.16 16.84 3.67
C ALA A 111 8.76 16.25 2.40
N ALA A 112 10.03 16.53 2.13
CA ALA A 112 10.74 15.95 1.00
C ALA A 112 10.80 14.42 1.08
N ARG A 113 11.08 13.87 2.28
CA ARG A 113 11.15 12.42 2.47
C ARG A 113 9.79 11.74 2.28
N LEU A 114 8.73 12.26 2.91
CA LEU A 114 7.40 11.68 2.81
C LEU A 114 6.83 11.77 1.39
N ARG A 115 7.06 12.90 0.70
CA ARG A 115 6.68 13.04 -0.70
C ARG A 115 7.41 12.03 -1.59
N SER A 116 8.72 11.91 -1.45
CA SER A 116 9.51 10.96 -2.25
C SER A 116 9.06 9.52 -2.03
N CYS A 117 8.77 9.13 -0.79
CA CYS A 117 8.37 7.75 -0.52
C CYS A 117 6.94 7.43 -1.02
N THR A 118 6.00 8.36 -0.85
CA THR A 118 4.62 8.20 -1.35
C THR A 118 4.54 8.23 -2.87
N GLU A 119 5.33 9.09 -3.55
CA GLU A 119 5.44 9.11 -5.00
C GLU A 119 5.99 7.78 -5.55
N ARG A 120 7.07 7.25 -4.97
CA ARG A 120 7.62 5.94 -5.36
C ARG A 120 6.60 4.81 -5.19
N ALA A 121 5.87 4.81 -4.08
CA ALA A 121 4.81 3.82 -3.85
C ALA A 121 3.63 3.98 -4.82
N GLY A 122 3.27 5.22 -5.18
CA GLY A 122 2.30 5.53 -6.23
C GLY A 122 2.72 4.95 -7.58
N LEU A 123 3.95 5.20 -8.01
CA LEU A 123 4.51 4.67 -9.26
C LEU A 123 4.51 3.14 -9.28
N GLY A 124 4.94 2.50 -8.18
CA GLY A 124 4.92 1.04 -8.07
C GLY A 124 3.51 0.44 -8.23
N ARG A 125 2.48 1.08 -7.66
CA ARG A 125 1.08 0.66 -7.85
C ARG A 125 0.62 0.81 -9.29
N THR A 126 0.91 1.94 -9.93
CA THR A 126 0.51 2.16 -11.33
C THR A 126 1.11 1.16 -12.30
N VAL A 127 2.35 0.74 -12.08
CA VAL A 127 2.99 -0.31 -12.91
C VAL A 127 2.31 -1.66 -12.68
N GLN A 128 2.05 -2.04 -11.42
CA GLN A 128 1.35 -3.30 -11.11
C GLN A 128 -0.06 -3.36 -11.70
N GLU A 129 -0.80 -2.24 -11.66
CA GLU A 129 -2.13 -2.14 -12.27
C GLU A 129 -2.08 -2.24 -13.79
N ALA A 130 -1.06 -1.64 -14.42
CA ALA A 130 -0.86 -1.74 -15.86
C ALA A 130 -0.53 -3.19 -16.28
N ASP A 131 0.34 -3.87 -15.54
CA ASP A 131 0.70 -5.27 -15.79
C ASP A 131 -0.51 -6.20 -15.66
N ALA A 132 -1.28 -6.07 -14.56
CA ALA A 132 -2.49 -6.86 -14.35
C ALA A 132 -3.55 -6.61 -15.44
N ARG A 133 -3.68 -5.37 -15.91
CA ARG A 133 -4.58 -5.03 -17.01
C ARG A 133 -4.13 -5.65 -18.33
N ALA A 134 -2.83 -5.64 -18.61
CA ALA A 134 -2.27 -6.26 -19.80
C ALA A 134 -2.49 -7.79 -19.80
N GLU A 135 -2.33 -8.43 -18.64
CA GLU A 135 -2.61 -9.86 -18.46
C GLU A 135 -4.09 -10.20 -18.72
N LEU A 136 -5.01 -9.43 -18.15
CA LEU A 136 -6.45 -9.59 -18.40
C LEU A 136 -6.81 -9.43 -19.88
N MET A 137 -6.27 -8.41 -20.55
CA MET A 137 -6.46 -8.23 -22.00
C MET A 137 -5.92 -9.42 -22.81
N GLY A 138 -4.82 -10.02 -22.36
CA GLY A 138 -4.30 -11.25 -22.94
C GLY A 138 -5.30 -12.40 -22.85
N TYR A 139 -5.84 -12.64 -21.66
CA TYR A 139 -6.85 -13.68 -21.44
C TYR A 139 -8.15 -13.44 -22.23
N GLU A 140 -8.65 -12.20 -22.29
CA GLU A 140 -9.82 -11.86 -23.09
C GLU A 140 -9.62 -12.23 -24.56
N LYS A 141 -8.44 -11.92 -25.10
CA LYS A 141 -8.09 -12.23 -26.48
C LYS A 141 -7.96 -13.73 -26.74
N GLU A 142 -7.35 -14.49 -25.83
CA GLU A 142 -7.28 -15.96 -25.95
C GLU A 142 -8.68 -16.59 -25.94
N LEU A 143 -9.60 -16.05 -25.14
CA LEU A 143 -10.97 -16.53 -25.03
C LEU A 143 -11.79 -16.21 -26.28
N GLU A 144 -11.57 -15.04 -26.89
CA GLU A 144 -12.14 -14.66 -28.19
C GLU A 144 -11.66 -15.61 -29.30
N ILE A 145 -10.35 -15.86 -29.40
CA ILE A 145 -9.78 -16.81 -30.37
C ILE A 145 -10.38 -18.20 -30.18
N GLY A 146 -10.50 -18.67 -28.94
CA GLY A 146 -11.11 -19.96 -28.64
C GLY A 146 -12.57 -20.06 -29.12
N ARG A 147 -13.35 -18.99 -28.98
CA ARG A 147 -14.74 -18.92 -29.47
C ARG A 147 -14.80 -18.96 -30.99
N GLU A 148 -13.93 -18.23 -31.68
CA GLU A 148 -13.86 -18.25 -33.14
C GLU A 148 -13.51 -19.63 -33.68
N ILE A 149 -12.53 -20.31 -33.07
CA ILE A 149 -12.15 -21.68 -33.44
C ILE A 149 -13.33 -22.65 -33.24
N GLN A 150 -14.02 -22.56 -32.10
CA GLN A 150 -15.19 -23.40 -31.82
C GLN A 150 -16.35 -23.14 -32.78
N ALA A 151 -16.60 -21.88 -33.14
CA ALA A 151 -17.59 -21.52 -34.14
C ALA A 151 -17.25 -22.14 -35.50
N GLY A 152 -15.96 -22.20 -35.86
CA GLY A 152 -15.48 -22.87 -37.07
C GLY A 152 -15.65 -24.40 -37.08
N PHE A 153 -15.95 -25.04 -35.94
CA PHE A 153 -16.29 -26.46 -35.89
C PHE A 153 -17.79 -26.75 -36.05
N LEU A 154 -18.64 -25.74 -35.96
CA LEU A 154 -20.09 -25.90 -36.10
C LEU A 154 -20.51 -25.72 -37.57
N PRO A 155 -21.34 -26.60 -38.11
CA PRO A 155 -21.89 -26.40 -39.45
C PRO A 155 -22.87 -25.22 -39.45
N GLU A 156 -22.91 -24.45 -40.54
CA GLU A 156 -23.81 -23.28 -40.69
C GLU A 156 -25.30 -23.63 -40.53
N SER A 157 -25.65 -24.88 -40.86
CA SER A 157 -26.97 -25.45 -40.64
C SER A 157 -26.83 -26.83 -40.01
N LEU A 158 -27.75 -27.20 -39.12
CA LEU A 158 -27.79 -28.55 -38.58
C LEU A 158 -27.88 -29.57 -39.74
N PRO A 159 -27.00 -30.57 -39.80
CA PRO A 159 -27.13 -31.63 -40.79
C PRO A 159 -28.44 -32.38 -40.52
N VAL A 160 -29.17 -32.69 -41.60
CA VAL A 160 -30.41 -33.49 -41.55
C VAL A 160 -30.12 -34.84 -42.24
N PRO A 161 -29.67 -35.86 -41.50
CA PRO A 161 -29.49 -37.20 -42.06
C PRO A 161 -30.82 -37.76 -42.55
N ALA A 162 -30.78 -38.58 -43.60
CA ALA A 162 -31.98 -39.22 -44.13
C ALA A 162 -32.67 -40.07 -43.03
N GLY A 163 -33.95 -39.79 -42.77
CA GLY A 163 -34.76 -40.50 -41.76
C GLY A 163 -34.77 -39.87 -40.37
N TRP A 164 -34.15 -38.69 -40.18
CA TRP A 164 -34.27 -37.88 -38.97
C TRP A 164 -35.17 -36.67 -39.29
N GLU A 165 -36.30 -36.53 -38.59
CA GLU A 165 -37.12 -35.30 -38.59
C GLU A 165 -36.53 -34.25 -37.65
#